data_AF-A0A2T4YD63-F1
#
_entry.id   AF-A0A2T4YD63-F1
#
_cell.length_a   1.000
_cell.length_b   1.000
_cell.length_c   1.000
_cell.angle_alpha   90.00
_cell.angle_beta   90.00
_cell.angle_gamma   90.00
#
_symmetry.space_group_name_H-M   'P 1'
#
loop_
_entity.id
_entity.type
_entity.pdbx_description
1 polymer ?
#
loop_
_entity_poly.entity_id
_entity_poly.type
_entity_poly.pdbx_seq_one_letter_code
_entity_poly.pdbx_strand_id
1 'polypeptide(L)' 'MAARQTNWRNLIMVISLGILIAVELFGVALASGWALAGLFELGAIVSYVLMALFSLLAGYAMINLMRRVLKVERLSQGG' A
#
# COMPACT_ATOMS: atom_id res chain seq x y z
N MET A 1 -18.32 6.03 -33.43
CA MET A 1 -17.28 5.27 -32.71
C MET A 1 -16.83 6.12 -31.52
N ALA A 2 -17.40 5.92 -30.33
CA ALA A 2 -17.07 6.72 -29.16
C ALA A 2 -15.63 6.41 -28.73
N ALA A 3 -14.76 7.42 -28.73
CA ALA A 3 -13.39 7.28 -28.31
C ALA A 3 -13.36 6.76 -26.87
N ARG A 4 -12.80 5.56 -26.70
CA ARG A 4 -12.49 4.97 -25.41
C ARG A 4 -11.37 5.79 -24.78
N GLN A 5 -11.69 6.97 -24.26
CA GLN A 5 -10.74 7.79 -23.52
C GLN A 5 -10.54 7.07 -22.18
N THR A 6 -9.51 6.23 -22.10
CA THR A 6 -8.94 5.87 -20.81
C THR A 6 -8.71 7.20 -20.09
N ASN A 7 -9.44 7.43 -19.00
CA ASN A 7 -9.44 8.71 -18.31
C ASN A 7 -8.09 8.84 -17.60
N TRP A 8 -7.07 9.31 -18.34
CA TRP A 8 -5.69 9.47 -17.88
C TRP A 8 -5.61 10.24 -16.57
N ARG A 9 -6.54 11.19 -16.35
CA ARG A 9 -6.68 11.91 -15.08
C ARG A 9 -6.97 10.95 -13.92
N ASN A 10 -7.89 10.01 -14.12
CA ASN A 10 -8.30 9.05 -13.11
C ASN A 10 -7.17 8.07 -12.77
N LEU A 11 -6.42 7.61 -13.77
CA LEU A 11 -5.22 6.80 -13.57
C LEU A 11 -4.17 7.54 -12.72
N ILE A 12 -3.89 8.82 -13.03
CA ILE A 12 -2.96 9.64 -12.24
C ILE A 12 -3.45 9.75 -10.80
N MET A 13 -4.75 10.00 -10.58
CA MET A 13 -5.33 10.08 -9.23
C MET A 13 -5.17 8.77 -8.46
N VAL A 14 -5.48 7.63 -9.08
CA VAL A 14 -5.37 6.31 -8.47
C VAL A 14 -3.92 5.99 -8.10
N ILE A 15 -2.97 6.27 -9.01
CA ILE A 15 -1.55 6.03 -8.77
C ILE A 15 -1.03 6.94 -7.65
N SER A 16 -1.34 8.24 -7.69
CA SER A 16 -0.93 9.19 -6.65
C SER A 16 -1.46 8.80 -5.28
N LEU A 17 -2.75 8.45 -5.19
CA LEU A 17 -3.35 7.94 -3.96
C LEU A 17 -2.66 6.66 -3.50
N GLY A 18 -2.39 5.75 -4.43
CA GLY A 18 -1.68 4.51 -4.14
C GLY A 18 -0.29 4.75 -3.54
N ILE A 19 0.49 5.67 -4.09
CA ILE A 19 1.81 6.02 -3.56
C ILE A 19 1.69 6.64 -2.17
N LEU A 20 0.76 7.57 -1.96
CA LEU A 20 0.55 8.22 -0.67
C LEU A 20 0.23 7.18 0.42
N ILE A 21 -0.72 6.29 0.16
CA ILE A 21 -1.10 5.23 1.10
C ILE A 21 0.05 4.25 1.32
N ALA A 22 0.79 3.89 0.27
CA ALA A 22 1.93 3.00 0.39
C ALA A 22 3.00 3.57 1.33
N VAL A 23 3.42 4.82 1.13
CA VAL A 23 4.45 5.45 1.97
C VAL A 23 4.04 5.46 3.44
N GLU A 24 2.79 5.83 3.73
CA GLU A 24 2.25 5.83 5.10
C GLU A 24 2.24 4.41 5.70
N LEU A 25 1.70 3.42 4.98
CA LEU A 25 1.61 2.04 5.46
C LEU A 25 2.98 1.41 5.71
N PHE A 26 3.93 1.63 4.82
CA PHE A 26 5.30 1.12 4.98
C PHE A 26 6.03 1.86 6.10
N GLY A 27 5.86 3.18 6.22
CA GLY A 27 6.41 3.97 7.31
C GLY A 27 5.94 3.47 8.67
N VAL A 28 4.62 3.27 8.83
CA VAL A 28 4.03 2.74 10.06
C VAL A 28 4.50 1.31 10.34
N ALA A 29 4.58 0.45 9.32
CA ALA A 29 5.06 -0.92 9.46
C ALA A 29 6.52 -0.98 9.94
N LEU A 30 7.40 -0.17 9.36
CA LEU A 30 8.81 -0.14 9.75
C LEU A 30 9.00 0.48 11.15
N ALA A 31 8.29 1.58 11.44
CA ALA A 31 8.33 2.23 12.74
C ALA A 31 7.80 1.32 13.86
N SER A 32 6.69 0.61 13.62
CA SER A 32 6.16 -0.35 14.58
C SER A 32 7.08 -1.56 14.78
N GLY A 33 7.73 -2.06 13.72
CA GLY A 33 8.70 -3.15 13.81
C GLY A 33 9.92 -2.77 14.65
N TRP A 34 10.45 -1.56 14.42
CA TRP A 34 11.53 -1.00 15.23
C TRP A 34 11.12 -0.81 16.70
N ALA A 35 9.96 -0.20 16.93
CA ALA A 35 9.49 0.13 18.26
C ALA A 35 9.20 -1.11 19.11
N LEU A 36 8.55 -2.13 18.55
CA LEU A 36 8.29 -3.39 19.26
C LEU A 36 9.59 -4.13 19.56
N ALA A 37 10.52 -4.18 18.61
CA ALA A 37 11.81 -4.84 18.83
C ALA A 37 12.63 -4.14 19.93
N GLY A 38 12.60 -2.81 19.98
CA GLY A 38 13.24 -2.02 21.02
C GLY A 38 12.59 -2.20 22.40
N LEU A 39 11.25 -2.26 22.47
CA LEU A 39 10.52 -2.42 23.73
C LEU A 39 10.82 -3.75 24.44
N PHE A 40 11.08 -4.81 23.67
CA PHE A 40 11.41 -6.14 24.20
C PHE A 40 12.91 -6.47 24.20
N GLU A 41 13.78 -5.50 23.86
CA GLU A 41 15.24 -5.67 23.76
C GLU A 41 15.70 -6.88 22.92
N LEU A 42 14.95 -7.21 21.86
CA LEU A 42 15.08 -8.45 21.07
C LEU A 42 16.35 -8.52 20.18
N GLY A 43 17.20 -7.50 20.21
CA GLY A 43 18.40 -7.39 19.40
C GLY A 43 18.14 -7.10 17.90
N ALA A 44 19.22 -6.86 17.16
CA ALA A 44 19.16 -6.35 15.79
C ALA A 44 18.50 -7.33 14.80
N ILE A 45 18.80 -8.63 14.92
CA ILE A 45 18.29 -9.66 13.99
C ILE A 45 16.77 -9.74 14.06
N VAL A 46 16.20 -9.80 15.28
CA VAL A 46 14.75 -9.88 15.45
C VAL A 46 14.07 -8.58 15.02
N SER A 47 14.72 -7.42 15.25
CA SER A 47 14.23 -6.13 14.74
C SER A 47 14.05 -6.14 13.22
N TYR A 48 15.05 -6.60 12.46
CA TYR A 48 14.94 -6.71 11.01
C TYR A 48 13.86 -7.72 10.58
N VAL A 49 13.71 -8.84 11.29
CA VAL A 49 12.64 -9.82 11.02
C VAL A 49 11.26 -9.20 11.25
N LEU A 50 11.05 -8.48 12.37
CA LEU A 50 9.79 -7.79 12.67
C LEU A 50 9.46 -6.72 11.61
N MET A 51 10.44 -5.89 11.25
CA MET A 51 10.31 -4.90 10.19
C MET A 51 9.92 -5.55 8.84
N ALA A 52 10.57 -6.67 8.49
CA ALA A 52 10.27 -7.39 7.26
C ALA A 52 8.86 -7.98 7.28
N LEU A 53 8.44 -8.60 8.39
CA LEU A 53 7.10 -9.16 8.57
C LEU A 53 6.02 -8.09 8.46
N PHE A 54 6.19 -6.95 9.13
CA PHE A 54 5.23 -5.85 9.07
C PHE A 54 5.20 -5.19 7.69
N SER A 55 6.36 -5.04 7.03
CA SER A 55 6.41 -4.55 5.65
C SER A 55 5.71 -5.49 4.68
N LEU A 56 5.79 -6.81 4.91
CA LEU A 56 5.06 -7.80 4.13
C LEU A 56 3.54 -7.65 4.30
N LEU A 57 3.08 -7.44 5.54
CA LEU A 57 1.69 -7.15 5.85
C LEU A 57 1.21 -5.85 5.20
N ALA A 58 2.01 -4.78 5.26
CA ALA A 58 1.73 -3.52 4.58
C ALA A 58 1.61 -3.72 3.06
N GLY A 59 2.54 -4.47 2.46
CA GLY A 59 2.50 -4.84 1.05
C GLY A 59 1.24 -5.63 0.68
N TYR A 60 0.84 -6.60 1.50
CA TYR A 60 -0.40 -7.35 1.29
C TYR A 60 -1.64 -6.44 1.36
N ALA A 61 -1.72 -5.57 2.36
CA ALA A 61 -2.80 -4.60 2.50
C ALA A 61 -2.88 -3.66 1.28
N MET A 62 -1.73 -3.19 0.81
CA MET A 62 -1.61 -2.34 -0.37
C MET A 62 -2.10 -3.05 -1.64
N ILE A 63 -1.72 -4.31 -1.86
CA ILE A 63 -2.20 -5.10 -3.01
C ILE A 63 -3.73 -5.26 -2.95
N ASN A 64 -4.29 -5.56 -1.77
CA ASN A 64 -5.74 -5.69 -1.60
C ASN A 64 -6.46 -4.36 -1.89
N LEU A 65 -5.92 -3.24 -1.42
CA LEU A 65 -6.46 -1.91 -1.70
C LEU A 65 -6.43 -1.59 -3.20
N MET A 66 -5.29 -1.80 -3.87
CA MET A 66 -5.17 -1.57 -5.31
C MET A 66 -6.13 -2.43 -6.12
N ARG A 67 -6.34 -3.70 -5.74
CA ARG A 67 -7.35 -4.56 -6.38
C ARG A 67 -8.76 -4.00 -6.24
N ARG A 68 -9.11 -3.42 -5.09
CA ARG A 68 -10.42 -2.80 -4.85
C ARG A 68 -10.60 -1.53 -5.67
N VAL A 69 -9.59 -0.65 -5.69
CA VAL A 69 -9.61 0.60 -6.46
C VAL A 69 -9.77 0.31 -7.95
N LEU A 70 -8.98 -0.61 -8.50
CA LEU A 70 -9.08 -1.01 -9.91
C LEU A 70 -10.45 -1.64 -10.26
N LYS A 71 -11.07 -2.36 -9.32
CA LYS A 71 -12.42 -2.92 -9.51
C LYS A 71 -13.47 -1.81 -9.59
N VAL A 72 -13.38 -0.79 -8.72
CA VAL A 72 -14.31 0.36 -8.72
C VAL A 72 -14.14 1.22 -9.97
N GLU A 73 -12.90 1.48 -10.40
CA GLU A 73 -12.64 2.24 -11.63
C GLU A 73 -13.27 1.58 -12.86
N ARG A 74 -13.21 0.24 -12.97
CA ARG A 74 -13.87 -0.50 -14.05
C ARG A 74 -15.40 -0.36 -14.04
N LEU A 75 -16.03 -0.32 -12.86
CA LEU A 75 -17.48 -0.12 -12.74
C LEU A 75 -17.89 1.30 -13.14
N SER A 76 -17.08 2.30 -12.78
CA SER A 76 -17.35 3.71 -13.13
C SER A 76 -17.24 4.00 -14.63
N GLN A 77 -16.55 3.16 -15.41
CA GLN A 77 -16.36 3.37 -16.84
C GLN A 77 -17.41 2.61 -17.71
N GLY A 78 -18.31 1.85 -17.09
CA GLY A 78 -19.29 0.98 -17.75
C GLY A 78 -20.77 1.36 -17.54
N GLY A 79 -21.06 2.50 -16.92
CA GLY A 79 -22.41 3.09 -16.81
C GLY A 79 -22.44 4.48 -17.42
#